data_AF-A0A358U601-F1
#
_entry.id   AF-A0A358U601-F1
#
_cell.length_a   1.000
_cell.length_b   1.000
_cell.length_c   1.000
_cell.angle_alpha   90.00
_cell.angle_beta   90.00
_cell.angle_gamma   90.00
#
_symmetry.space_group_name_H-M   'P 1'
#
loop_
_entity.id
_entity.type
_entity.pdbx_description
1 polymer ?
#
loop_
_entity_poly.entity_id
_entity_poly.type
_entity_poly.pdbx_seq_one_letter_code
_entity_poly.pdbx_strand_id
1 'polypeptide(L)'
;MQDNVKTSSEKYEVSPLELTFDLVFVFAVSQLSSHLVGNLSWRGMAETIVLLIAVYDVWSYTSNEATFIHVGKTQTQWMMLIVMLLGLFMNASINHAFGEVAWTFVTPFLVSQIGLGILANFTATSKLFKTHLSRMLGWILATAPLWIVGSFA
;
A
#
# COMPACT_ATOMS: atom_id res chain seq x y z
N MET A 1 -45.78 23.31 -3.51
CA MET A 1 -44.65 23.30 -2.54
C MET A 1 -43.59 22.40 -3.14
N GLN A 2 -42.52 23.00 -3.68
CA GLN A 2 -41.41 22.27 -4.28
C GLN A 2 -40.42 21.94 -3.15
N ASP A 3 -40.17 20.64 -2.94
CA ASP A 3 -39.17 20.15 -2.00
C ASP A 3 -37.79 20.62 -2.44
N ASN A 4 -37.22 21.53 -1.64
CA ASN A 4 -35.90 22.08 -1.83
C ASN A 4 -34.87 21.02 -1.43
N VAL A 5 -34.58 20.09 -2.35
CA VAL A 5 -33.44 19.18 -2.24
C VAL A 5 -32.18 20.04 -2.23
N LYS A 6 -31.67 20.34 -1.04
CA LYS A 6 -30.29 20.82 -0.87
C LYS A 6 -29.38 19.69 -1.36
N THR A 7 -29.03 19.72 -2.64
CA THR A 7 -27.83 19.07 -3.15
C THR A 7 -26.65 19.85 -2.57
N SER A 8 -26.32 19.59 -1.30
CA SER A 8 -24.99 19.87 -0.80
C SER A 8 -24.05 18.98 -1.61
N SER A 9 -23.65 19.48 -2.78
CA SER A 9 -22.40 19.08 -3.43
C SER A 9 -21.28 19.55 -2.51
N GLU A 10 -21.16 18.85 -1.39
CA GLU A 10 -19.99 18.89 -0.52
C GLU A 10 -18.86 18.42 -1.43
N LYS A 11 -18.15 19.38 -2.02
CA LYS A 11 -16.93 19.10 -2.77
C LYS A 11 -16.02 18.40 -1.77
N TYR A 12 -15.77 17.12 -1.99
CA TYR A 12 -14.60 16.46 -1.42
C TYR A 12 -13.38 17.25 -1.92
N GLU A 13 -12.90 18.19 -1.11
CA GLU A 13 -11.61 18.84 -1.35
C GLU A 13 -10.55 17.77 -1.14
N VAL A 14 -10.07 17.21 -2.26
CA VAL A 14 -9.00 16.21 -2.29
C VAL A 14 -7.77 16.80 -1.60
N SER A 15 -7.24 16.09 -0.62
CA SER A 15 -6.08 16.56 0.12
C SER A 15 -4.83 16.49 -0.77
N PRO A 16 -3.88 17.46 -0.69
CA PRO A 16 -2.60 17.35 -1.39
C PRO A 16 -1.83 16.05 -1.08
N LEU A 17 -2.04 15.47 0.11
CA LEU A 17 -1.45 14.19 0.50
C LEU A 17 -2.06 13.00 -0.25
N GLU A 18 -3.37 13.01 -0.50
CA GLU A 18 -4.03 11.98 -1.30
C GLU A 18 -3.51 12.00 -2.73
N LEU A 19 -3.36 13.21 -3.29
CA LEU A 19 -2.80 13.38 -4.63
C LEU A 19 -1.34 12.89 -4.71
N THR A 20 -0.55 13.17 -3.67
CA THR A 20 0.85 12.72 -3.61
C THR A 20 0.94 11.20 -3.47
N PHE A 21 0.06 10.61 -2.67
CA PHE A 21 -0.03 9.16 -2.51
C PHE A 21 -0.36 8.47 -3.84
N ASP A 22 -1.33 9.00 -4.59
CA ASP A 22 -1.66 8.49 -5.92
C ASP A 22 -0.47 8.59 -6.89
N LEU A 23 0.33 9.66 -6.82
CA LEU A 23 1.55 9.78 -7.63
C LEU A 23 2.59 8.70 -7.27
N VAL A 24 2.73 8.32 -6.00
CA VAL A 24 3.60 7.20 -5.60
C VAL A 24 3.11 5.90 -6.23
N PHE A 25 1.80 5.67 -6.28
CA PHE A 25 1.21 4.49 -6.92
C PHE A 25 1.42 4.50 -8.44
N VAL A 26 1.18 5.64 -9.12
CA VAL A 26 1.44 5.79 -10.56
C VAL A 26 2.91 5.57 -10.89
N PHE A 27 3.81 6.01 -10.02
CA PHE A 27 5.24 5.71 -10.14
C PHE A 27 5.51 4.20 -10.06
N ALA A 28 4.86 3.47 -9.13
CA ALA A 28 4.95 2.02 -9.06
C ALA A 28 4.55 1.34 -10.37
N VAL A 29 3.40 1.72 -10.94
CA VAL A 29 2.91 1.18 -12.21
C VAL A 29 3.89 1.46 -13.35
N SER A 30 4.51 2.63 -13.37
CA SER A 30 5.54 2.99 -14.36
C SER A 30 6.78 2.09 -14.23
N GLN A 31 7.21 1.81 -13.00
CA GLN A 31 8.33 0.94 -12.72
C GLN A 31 8.03 -0.53 -13.08
N LEU A 32 6.81 -1.01 -12.78
CA LEU A 32 6.34 -2.35 -13.19
C LEU A 32 6.31 -2.49 -14.72
N SER A 33 5.83 -1.46 -15.41
CA SER A 33 5.82 -1.44 -16.87
C SER A 33 7.24 -1.49 -17.44
N SER A 34 8.17 -0.73 -16.86
CA SER A 34 9.58 -0.74 -17.25
C SER A 34 10.22 -2.12 -17.02
N HIS A 35 9.94 -2.74 -15.86
CA HIS A 35 10.41 -4.09 -15.55
C HIS A 35 9.89 -5.12 -16.55
N LEU A 36 8.62 -5.05 -16.92
CA LEU A 36 8.00 -5.97 -17.88
C LEU A 36 8.57 -5.80 -19.29
N VAL A 37 8.76 -4.56 -19.75
CA VAL A 37 9.32 -4.27 -21.06
C VAL A 37 10.80 -4.66 -21.12
N GLY A 38 11.55 -4.47 -20.04
CA GLY A 38 12.94 -4.94 -19.91
C GLY A 38 13.07 -6.47 -19.90
N ASN A 39 12.06 -7.17 -19.41
CA ASN A 39 12.04 -8.62 -19.24
C ASN A 39 10.87 -9.29 -19.98
N LEU A 40 10.74 -9.06 -21.29
CA LEU A 40 9.71 -9.67 -22.14
C LEU A 40 9.90 -11.19 -22.31
N SER A 41 9.55 -11.93 -21.28
CA SER A 41 9.56 -13.39 -21.21
C SER A 41 8.44 -13.87 -20.30
N TRP A 42 8.09 -15.16 -20.36
CA TRP A 42 7.11 -15.74 -19.43
C TRP A 42 7.51 -15.57 -17.97
N ARG A 43 8.81 -15.64 -17.68
CA ARG A 43 9.36 -15.41 -16.35
C ARG A 43 9.16 -13.95 -15.92
N GLY A 44 9.56 -12.99 -16.75
CA GLY A 44 9.40 -11.57 -16.43
C GLY A 44 7.94 -11.12 -16.30
N MET A 45 7.02 -11.75 -17.02
CA MET A 45 5.57 -11.58 -16.80
C MET A 45 5.14 -12.06 -15.42
N ALA A 46 5.52 -13.28 -15.03
CA ALA A 46 5.18 -13.84 -13.72
C ALA A 46 5.76 -12.98 -12.57
N GLU A 47 7.03 -12.60 -12.70
CA GLU A 47 7.71 -11.68 -11.78
C GLU A 47 6.97 -10.35 -11.65
N THR A 48 6.57 -9.73 -12.76
CA THR A 48 5.82 -8.47 -12.75
C THR A 48 4.44 -8.63 -12.09
N ILE A 49 3.74 -9.75 -12.31
CA ILE A 49 2.44 -10.01 -11.66
C ILE A 49 2.61 -10.13 -10.15
N VAL A 50 3.66 -10.81 -9.69
CA VAL A 50 3.98 -10.93 -8.26
C VAL A 50 4.22 -9.54 -7.65
N LEU A 51 5.05 -8.71 -8.31
CA LEU A 51 5.31 -7.34 -7.84
C LEU A 51 4.05 -6.46 -7.89
N LEU A 52 3.19 -6.64 -8.89
CA LEU A 52 1.90 -5.95 -8.98
C LEU A 52 1.01 -6.30 -7.80
N ILE A 53 0.93 -7.58 -7.41
CA ILE A 53 0.16 -8.00 -6.22
C ILE A 53 0.71 -7.31 -4.96
N ALA A 54 2.03 -7.25 -4.78
CA ALA A 54 2.63 -6.56 -3.65
C ALA A 54 2.26 -5.07 -3.60
N VAL A 55 2.41 -4.37 -4.73
CA VAL A 55 2.08 -2.94 -4.85
C VAL A 55 0.58 -2.72 -4.61
N TYR A 56 -0.26 -3.58 -5.19
CA TYR A 56 -1.71 -3.52 -5.04
C TYR A 56 -2.15 -3.74 -3.59
N ASP A 57 -1.55 -4.70 -2.88
CA ASP A 57 -1.88 -4.96 -1.48
C ASP A 57 -1.58 -3.73 -0.61
N VAL A 58 -0.39 -3.14 -0.74
CA VAL A 58 -0.01 -1.92 0.00
C VAL A 58 -0.99 -0.78 -0.30
N TRP A 59 -1.35 -0.59 -1.57
CA TRP A 59 -2.27 0.47 -1.99
C TRP A 59 -3.70 0.24 -1.49
N SER A 60 -4.21 -0.98 -1.61
CA SER A 60 -5.56 -1.37 -1.18
C SER A 60 -5.71 -1.17 0.32
N TYR A 61 -4.73 -1.62 1.12
CA TYR A 61 -4.77 -1.44 2.56
C TYR A 61 -4.70 0.03 2.97
N THR A 62 -3.79 0.80 2.38
CA THR A 62 -3.66 2.22 2.71
C THR A 62 -4.92 3.02 2.34
N SER A 63 -5.53 2.72 1.19
CA SER A 63 -6.77 3.36 0.73
C SER A 63 -7.97 3.02 1.63
N ASN A 64 -8.07 1.76 2.06
CA ASN A 64 -9.09 1.33 3.01
C ASN A 64 -8.90 2.03 4.37
N GLU A 65 -7.67 2.07 4.89
CA GLU A 65 -7.36 2.77 6.14
C GLU A 65 -7.65 4.27 6.06
N ALA A 66 -7.33 4.93 4.95
CA ALA A 66 -7.67 6.35 4.72
C ALA A 66 -9.19 6.59 4.75
N THR A 67 -9.96 5.62 4.24
CA THR A 67 -11.43 5.70 4.20
C THR A 67 -12.05 5.50 5.60
N PHE A 68 -11.53 4.55 6.37
CA PHE A 68 -12.13 4.17 7.66
C PHE A 68 -11.57 4.93 8.87
N ILE A 69 -10.31 5.37 8.83
CA ILE A 69 -9.64 6.06 9.94
C ILE A 69 -9.80 7.58 9.78
N HIS A 70 -10.94 8.10 10.21
CA HIS A 70 -11.11 9.53 10.56
C HIS A 70 -10.51 9.86 11.95
N VAL A 71 -9.51 9.10 12.42
CA VAL A 71 -8.90 9.27 13.74
C VAL A 71 -7.77 10.28 13.67
N GLY A 72 -8.06 11.53 14.01
CA GLY A 72 -7.06 12.59 14.28
C GLY A 72 -6.23 12.98 13.05
N LYS A 73 -6.58 14.10 12.41
CA LYS A 73 -5.92 14.62 11.19
C LYS A 73 -4.39 14.45 11.18
N THR A 74 -3.71 14.71 12.30
CA THR A 74 -2.25 14.63 12.39
C THR A 74 -1.68 13.21 12.36
N GLN A 75 -2.30 12.21 12.99
CA GLN A 75 -1.74 10.86 13.05
C GLN A 75 -1.85 10.15 11.70
N THR A 76 -3.02 10.26 11.05
CA THR A 76 -3.25 9.70 9.71
C THR A 76 -2.30 10.32 8.68
N GLN A 77 -2.04 11.63 8.77
CA GLN A 77 -1.07 12.33 7.91
C GLN A 77 0.36 11.76 8.05
N TRP A 78 0.82 11.51 9.29
CA TRP A 78 2.13 10.91 9.52
C TRP A 78 2.22 9.47 9.00
N MET A 79 1.19 8.65 9.20
CA MET A 79 1.14 7.30 8.62
C MET A 79 1.22 7.34 7.09
N MET A 80 0.44 8.20 6.44
CA MET A 80 0.49 8.37 4.99
C MET A 80 1.88 8.81 4.51
N LEU A 81 2.52 9.76 5.20
CA LEU A 81 3.89 10.19 4.88
C LEU A 81 4.90 9.05 4.97
N ILE A 82 4.84 8.24 6.02
CA ILE A 82 5.73 7.08 6.20
C ILE A 82 5.51 6.04 5.10
N VAL A 83 4.25 5.74 4.79
CA VAL A 83 3.88 4.78 3.73
C VAL A 83 4.33 5.25 2.37
N MET A 84 4.14 6.53 2.05
CA MET A 84 4.62 7.11 0.79
C MET A 84 6.13 6.99 0.68
N LEU A 85 6.86 7.27 1.75
CA LEU A 85 8.33 7.14 1.79
C LEU A 85 8.77 5.70 1.54
N LEU A 86 8.19 4.73 2.27
CA LEU A 86 8.46 3.31 2.10
C LEU A 86 8.07 2.83 0.70
N GLY A 87 6.93 3.28 0.20
CA GLY A 87 6.42 3.00 -1.13
C GLY A 87 7.36 3.51 -2.22
N LEU A 88 7.92 4.72 -2.08
CA LEU A 88 8.91 5.25 -3.02
C LEU A 88 10.18 4.38 -3.07
N PHE A 89 10.71 4.00 -1.90
CA PHE A 89 11.87 3.11 -1.82
C PHE A 89 11.59 1.73 -2.43
N MET A 90 10.42 1.16 -2.12
CA MET A 90 9.95 -0.10 -2.68
C MET A 90 9.82 0.00 -4.21
N ASN A 91 9.17 1.06 -4.72
CA ASN A 91 8.93 1.25 -6.15
C ASN A 91 10.22 1.49 -6.94
N ALA A 92 11.18 2.23 -6.37
CA ALA A 92 12.50 2.40 -6.96
C ALA A 92 13.26 1.06 -7.09
N SER A 93 12.98 0.11 -6.19
CA SER A 93 13.60 -1.21 -6.15
C SER A 93 12.95 -2.25 -7.06
N ILE A 94 11.78 -1.97 -7.66
CA ILE A 94 11.02 -2.92 -8.50
C ILE A 94 11.88 -3.59 -9.58
N ASN A 95 12.70 -2.82 -10.30
CA ASN A 95 13.53 -3.36 -11.38
C ASN A 95 14.63 -4.33 -10.90
N HIS A 96 14.94 -4.33 -9.61
CA HIS A 96 15.99 -5.16 -8.99
C HIS A 96 15.40 -6.18 -8.00
N ALA A 97 14.07 -6.33 -7.95
CA ALA A 97 13.38 -7.09 -6.91
C ALA A 97 13.61 -8.61 -6.99
N PHE A 98 14.10 -9.13 -8.12
CA PHE A 98 14.48 -10.54 -8.33
C PHE A 98 15.99 -10.73 -8.55
N GLY A 99 16.80 -9.72 -8.18
CA GLY A 99 18.26 -9.78 -8.25
C GLY A 99 18.92 -9.92 -6.89
N GLU A 100 20.24 -9.70 -6.84
CA GLU A 100 21.05 -9.80 -5.60
C GLU A 100 20.59 -8.86 -4.47
N VAL A 101 19.81 -7.84 -4.82
CA VAL A 101 19.32 -6.81 -3.89
C VAL A 101 17.80 -6.86 -3.68
N ALA A 102 17.16 -8.02 -3.88
CA ALA A 102 15.72 -8.23 -3.64
C ALA A 102 15.23 -7.74 -2.25
N TRP A 103 16.11 -7.76 -1.25
CA TRP A 103 15.86 -7.22 0.10
C TRP A 103 15.44 -5.74 0.12
N THR A 104 15.90 -4.93 -0.83
CA THR A 104 15.56 -3.51 -0.90
C THR A 104 14.10 -3.29 -1.30
N PHE A 105 13.46 -4.28 -1.92
CA PHE A 105 12.01 -4.31 -2.17
C PHE A 105 11.24 -4.92 -0.99
N VAL A 106 11.65 -6.10 -0.52
CA VAL A 106 10.90 -6.86 0.51
C VAL A 106 10.87 -6.14 1.86
N THR A 107 11.96 -5.48 2.24
CA THR A 107 12.06 -4.78 3.52
C THR A 107 11.03 -3.64 3.65
N PRO A 108 11.00 -2.62 2.76
CA PRO A 108 10.00 -1.57 2.87
C PRO A 108 8.57 -2.08 2.66
N PHE A 109 8.37 -3.11 1.83
CA PHE A 109 7.08 -3.76 1.67
C PHE A 109 6.55 -4.32 3.00
N LEU A 110 7.33 -5.17 3.68
CA LEU A 110 6.90 -5.76 4.96
C LEU A 110 6.77 -4.72 6.07
N VAL A 111 7.68 -3.75 6.13
CA VAL A 111 7.60 -2.65 7.11
C VAL A 111 6.33 -1.82 6.90
N SER A 112 5.94 -1.54 5.65
CA SER A 112 4.73 -0.76 5.37
C SER A 112 3.47 -1.50 5.82
N GLN A 113 3.36 -2.79 5.50
CA GLN A 113 2.17 -3.59 5.84
C GLN A 113 2.07 -3.88 7.35
N ILE A 114 3.15 -4.32 7.97
CA ILE A 114 3.17 -4.69 9.39
C ILE A 114 3.09 -3.42 10.25
N GLY A 115 3.85 -2.38 9.91
CA GLY A 115 3.88 -1.12 10.64
C GLY A 115 2.52 -0.43 10.67
N LEU A 116 1.86 -0.34 9.51
CA LEU A 116 0.49 0.19 9.44
C LEU A 116 -0.49 -0.65 10.25
N GLY A 117 -0.50 -1.98 10.07
CA GLY A 117 -1.46 -2.84 10.74
C GLY A 117 -1.31 -2.82 12.26
N ILE A 118 -0.06 -2.76 12.78
CA ILE A 118 0.21 -2.61 14.21
C ILE A 118 -0.32 -1.27 14.71
N LEU A 119 0.03 -0.16 14.06
CA LEU A 119 -0.41 1.17 14.45
C LEU A 119 -1.94 1.28 14.45
N ALA A 120 -2.59 0.84 13.37
CA ALA A 120 -4.04 0.84 13.23
C ALA A 120 -4.73 0.00 14.33
N ASN A 121 -4.17 -1.16 14.68
CA ASN A 121 -4.71 -2.00 15.75
C ASN A 121 -4.59 -1.36 17.14
N PHE A 122 -3.51 -0.61 17.39
CA PHE A 122 -3.33 0.13 18.64
C PHE A 122 -4.28 1.33 18.76
N THR A 123 -4.58 2.04 17.67
CA THR A 123 -5.50 3.20 17.69
C THR A 123 -6.97 2.85 17.54
N ALA A 124 -7.32 1.67 17.03
CA ALA A 124 -8.71 1.28 16.89
C ALA A 124 -9.42 1.25 18.26
N THR A 125 -10.54 1.95 18.40
CA THR A 125 -11.35 1.93 19.64
C THR A 125 -12.49 0.91 19.58
N SER A 126 -12.91 0.52 18.37
CA SER A 126 -14.00 -0.44 18.12
C SER A 126 -13.51 -1.89 18.11
N LYS A 127 -14.20 -2.76 18.85
CA LYS A 127 -13.91 -4.21 18.92
C LYS A 127 -14.09 -4.91 17.56
N LEU A 128 -15.06 -4.47 16.76
CA LEU A 128 -15.31 -5.02 15.42
C LEU A 128 -14.15 -4.68 14.48
N PHE A 129 -13.66 -3.44 14.55
CA PHE A 129 -12.54 -2.95 13.75
C PHE A 129 -11.21 -3.63 14.12
N LYS A 130 -10.94 -3.81 15.43
CA LYS A 130 -9.78 -4.60 15.90
C LYS A 130 -9.78 -6.03 15.40
N THR A 131 -10.94 -6.68 15.36
CA THR A 131 -11.04 -8.08 14.88
C THR A 131 -10.70 -8.16 13.39
N HIS A 132 -11.20 -7.21 12.58
CA HIS A 132 -10.84 -7.10 11.16
C HIS A 132 -9.33 -6.87 10.96
N LEU A 133 -8.77 -5.88 11.66
CA LEU A 133 -7.33 -5.55 11.58
C LEU A 133 -6.44 -6.71 12.03
N SER A 134 -6.81 -7.43 13.09
CA SER A 134 -6.04 -8.59 13.55
C SER A 134 -6.04 -9.74 12.55
N ARG A 135 -7.16 -9.98 11.86
CA ARG A 135 -7.25 -11.01 10.81
C ARG A 135 -6.41 -10.64 9.60
N MET A 136 -6.45 -9.37 9.22
CA MET A 136 -5.63 -8.82 8.15
C MET A 136 -4.13 -8.93 8.47
N LEU A 137 -3.72 -8.53 9.68
CA LEU A 137 -2.36 -8.75 10.18
C LEU A 137 -1.97 -10.22 10.18
N GLY A 138 -2.88 -11.11 10.60
CA GLY A 138 -2.68 -12.55 10.54
C GLY A 138 -2.40 -13.05 9.12
N TRP A 139 -3.11 -12.54 8.13
CA TRP A 139 -2.86 -12.85 6.72
C TRP A 139 -1.52 -12.30 6.22
N ILE A 140 -1.17 -11.06 6.57
CA ILE A 140 0.12 -10.46 6.20
C ILE A 140 1.28 -11.27 6.80
N LEU A 141 1.17 -11.66 8.07
CA LEU A 141 2.17 -12.49 8.74
C LEU A 141 2.25 -13.89 8.15
N ALA A 142 1.13 -14.46 7.69
CA ALA A 142 1.11 -15.76 7.03
C ALA A 142 1.76 -15.72 5.64
N THR A 143 1.65 -14.61 4.91
CA THR A 143 2.26 -14.44 3.58
C THR A 143 3.70 -13.92 3.64
N ALA A 144 4.11 -13.25 4.72
CA ALA A 144 5.46 -12.70 4.87
C ALA A 144 6.60 -13.71 4.61
N PRO A 145 6.56 -14.97 5.09
CA PRO A 145 7.59 -15.95 4.79
C PRO A 145 7.71 -16.24 3.28
N LEU A 146 6.62 -16.20 2.52
CA LEU A 146 6.65 -16.43 1.07
C LEU A 146 7.44 -15.32 0.37
N TRP A 147 7.25 -14.07 0.78
CA TRP A 147 8.00 -12.92 0.24
C TRP A 147 9.48 -12.99 0.58
N ILE A 148 9.81 -13.37 1.82
CA ILE A 148 11.19 -13.54 2.28
C ILE A 148 11.88 -14.67 1.51
N VAL A 149 11.24 -15.83 1.37
CA VAL A 149 11.77 -16.94 0.57
C VAL A 149 11.95 -16.53 -0.90
N GLY A 150 10.98 -15.81 -1.46
CA GLY A 150 11.06 -15.29 -2.83
C GLY A 150 12.25 -14.36 -3.07
N SER A 151 12.71 -13.60 -2.06
CA SER A 151 13.91 -12.76 -2.20
C SER A 151 15.24 -13.51 -2.24
N PHE A 152 15.24 -14.81 -1.93
CA PHE A 152 16.44 -15.66 -1.99
C PHE A 152 16.47 -16.60 -3.21
N ALA A 153 15.41 -16.61 -4.02
CA ALA A 153 15.23 -17.53 -5.16
C ALA A 153 15.65 -16.89 -6.49
#